data_AF-A0A7X6S9M7-F1
#
_entry.id   AF-A0A7X6S9M7-F1
#
_cell.length_a   1.000
_cell.length_b   1.000
_cell.length_c   1.000
_cell.angle_alpha   90.00
_cell.angle_beta   90.00
_cell.angle_gamma   90.00
#
_symmetry.space_group_name_H-M   'P 1'
#
loop_
_entity.id
_entity.type
_entity.pdbx_description
1 polymer ?
#
loop_
_entity_poly.entity_id
_entity_poly.type
_entity_poly.pdbx_seq_one_letter_code
_entity_poly.pdbx_strand_id
1 'polypeptide(L)'
;ITNEVLASVADECLQEVGPPKWDDNDYKLAREFLLSYDENTQNLIKETIIEIYGEERLNEILEKPLDSIIHPYDSKNKEYISGSTDVGDVTYVVPTLNFHIATACVGNVGHTWQMTAQSLSSIANKGMLTAAKVMALSAVRTMGKPEVIQKAKEYVLKQNNGAYECPLPNSVKPPVGKY
;
A
#
# COMPACT_ATOMS: atom_id res chain seq x y z
N ILE A 1 7.19 7.89 3.47
CA ILE A 1 7.64 9.03 2.64
C ILE A 1 6.65 9.15 1.48
N THR A 2 5.75 10.12 1.56
CA THR A 2 4.66 10.31 0.58
C THR A 2 4.51 11.81 0.35
N ASN A 3 4.51 12.23 -0.92
CA ASN A 3 4.24 13.62 -1.29
C ASN A 3 2.78 13.97 -0.97
N GLU A 4 2.57 14.79 0.06
CA GLU A 4 1.22 15.09 0.58
C GLU A 4 0.33 15.80 -0.44
N VAL A 5 0.90 16.60 -1.32
CA VAL A 5 0.16 17.32 -2.38
C VAL A 5 -0.45 16.34 -3.36
N LEU A 6 0.31 15.33 -3.79
CA LEU A 6 -0.21 14.28 -4.66
C LEU A 6 -1.14 13.31 -3.90
N ALA A 7 -0.85 13.03 -2.63
CA ALA A 7 -1.65 12.14 -1.80
C ALA A 7 -3.08 12.66 -1.63
N SER A 8 -3.29 13.96 -1.46
CA SER A 8 -4.66 14.53 -1.40
C SER A 8 -5.45 14.28 -2.68
N VAL A 9 -4.81 14.38 -3.85
CA VAL A 9 -5.48 14.07 -5.13
C VAL A 9 -5.79 12.57 -5.23
N ALA A 10 -4.85 11.72 -4.83
CA ALA A 10 -5.04 10.27 -4.84
C ALA A 10 -6.14 9.82 -3.87
N ASP A 11 -6.25 10.45 -2.71
CA ASP A 11 -7.34 10.20 -1.75
C ASP A 11 -8.70 10.52 -2.35
N GLU A 12 -8.89 11.70 -2.96
CA GLU A 12 -10.12 12.04 -3.69
C GLU A 12 -10.45 11.01 -4.78
N CYS A 13 -9.43 10.49 -5.50
CA CYS A 13 -9.63 9.46 -6.51
C CYS A 13 -10.02 8.12 -5.90
N LEU A 14 -9.41 7.75 -4.77
CA LEU A 14 -9.69 6.51 -4.06
C LEU A 14 -11.11 6.52 -3.48
N GLN A 15 -11.54 7.63 -2.91
CA GLN A 15 -12.91 7.81 -2.43
C GLN A 15 -13.94 7.66 -3.56
N GLU A 16 -13.62 8.17 -4.75
CA GLU A 16 -14.50 8.04 -5.93
C GLU A 16 -14.53 6.63 -6.52
N VAL A 17 -13.37 5.99 -6.67
CA VAL A 17 -13.29 4.62 -7.19
C VAL A 17 -13.92 3.62 -6.20
N GLY A 18 -13.73 3.88 -4.92
CA GLY A 18 -14.16 3.02 -3.82
C GLY A 18 -13.27 1.78 -3.63
N PRO A 19 -13.59 0.98 -2.60
CA PRO A 19 -12.83 -0.22 -2.26
C PRO A 19 -13.07 -1.33 -3.28
N PRO A 20 -12.20 -2.35 -3.35
CA PRO A 20 -12.45 -3.52 -4.16
C PRO A 20 -13.79 -4.18 -3.80
N LYS A 21 -14.48 -4.75 -4.80
CA LYS A 21 -15.80 -5.36 -4.63
C LYS A 21 -15.67 -6.85 -4.34
N TRP A 22 -15.63 -7.17 -3.05
CA TRP A 22 -15.56 -8.54 -2.56
C TRP A 22 -16.89 -9.27 -2.69
N ASP A 23 -16.82 -10.57 -2.91
CA ASP A 23 -17.96 -11.49 -2.83
C ASP A 23 -17.72 -12.58 -1.77
N ASP A 24 -18.73 -13.43 -1.53
CA ASP A 24 -18.66 -14.47 -0.51
C ASP A 24 -17.56 -15.50 -0.76
N ASN A 25 -17.18 -15.74 -2.04
CA ASN A 25 -16.08 -16.66 -2.36
C ASN A 25 -14.73 -16.02 -2.00
N ASP A 26 -14.57 -14.71 -2.21
CA ASP A 26 -13.37 -14.00 -1.77
C ASP A 26 -13.22 -14.08 -0.24
N TYR A 27 -14.29 -13.81 0.51
CA TYR A 27 -14.26 -13.89 1.98
C TYR A 27 -13.95 -15.31 2.47
N LYS A 28 -14.54 -16.33 1.83
CA LYS A 28 -14.22 -17.72 2.13
C LYS A 28 -12.75 -18.03 1.89
N LEU A 29 -12.21 -17.67 0.73
CA LEU A 29 -10.81 -17.88 0.39
C LEU A 29 -9.87 -17.15 1.34
N ALA A 30 -10.19 -15.90 1.68
CA ALA A 30 -9.41 -15.10 2.63
C ALA A 30 -9.34 -15.76 4.02
N ARG A 31 -10.44 -16.35 4.49
CA ARG A 31 -10.45 -17.14 5.74
C ARG A 31 -9.61 -18.40 5.66
N GLU A 32 -9.65 -19.11 4.54
CA GLU A 32 -8.82 -20.32 4.34
C GLU A 32 -7.33 -19.99 4.48
N PHE A 33 -6.88 -18.83 3.98
CA PHE A 33 -5.50 -18.37 4.21
C PHE A 33 -5.21 -18.06 5.66
N LEU A 34 -6.09 -17.33 6.36
CA LEU A 34 -5.89 -17.05 7.78
C LEU A 34 -5.79 -18.31 8.65
N LEU A 35 -6.63 -19.31 8.37
CA LEU A 35 -6.64 -20.58 9.10
C LEU A 35 -5.46 -21.50 8.73
N SER A 36 -4.71 -21.19 7.67
CA SER A 36 -3.55 -21.99 7.25
C SER A 36 -2.27 -21.69 8.05
N TYR A 37 -2.25 -20.60 8.81
CA TYR A 37 -1.14 -20.25 9.68
C TYR A 37 -1.14 -21.10 10.95
N ASP A 38 0.03 -21.27 11.58
CA ASP A 38 0.13 -21.90 12.89
C ASP A 38 -0.47 -21.02 14.00
N GLU A 39 -0.71 -21.62 15.18
CA GLU A 39 -1.38 -20.95 16.29
C GLU A 39 -0.66 -19.67 16.76
N ASN A 40 0.68 -19.66 16.78
CA ASN A 40 1.44 -18.49 17.21
C ASN A 40 1.23 -17.35 16.22
N THR A 41 1.35 -17.65 14.93
CA THR A 41 1.12 -16.66 13.87
C THR A 41 -0.32 -16.15 13.88
N GLN A 42 -1.31 -17.02 14.11
CA GLN A 42 -2.71 -16.59 14.24
C GLN A 42 -2.94 -15.66 15.44
N ASN A 43 -2.26 -15.87 16.56
CA ASN A 43 -2.37 -14.96 17.71
C ASN A 43 -1.74 -13.59 17.42
N LEU A 44 -0.58 -13.55 16.77
CA LEU A 44 0.02 -12.28 16.31
C LEU A 44 -0.89 -11.54 15.33
N ILE A 45 -1.54 -12.26 14.40
CA ILE A 45 -2.51 -11.67 13.48
C ILE A 45 -3.67 -11.02 14.24
N LYS A 46 -4.20 -11.67 15.29
CA LYS A 46 -5.27 -11.10 16.12
C LYS A 46 -4.80 -9.82 16.82
N GLU A 47 -3.60 -9.82 17.39
CA GLU A 47 -3.02 -8.64 18.04
C GLU A 47 -2.91 -7.47 17.04
N THR A 48 -2.39 -7.71 15.83
CA THR A 48 -2.31 -6.70 14.78
C THR A 48 -3.68 -6.20 14.32
N ILE A 49 -4.68 -7.09 14.23
CA ILE A 49 -6.06 -6.68 13.89
C ILE A 49 -6.63 -5.77 14.98
N ILE A 50 -6.41 -6.08 16.26
CA ILE A 50 -6.87 -5.24 17.38
C ILE A 50 -6.20 -3.86 17.33
N GLU A 51 -4.89 -3.82 17.06
CA GLU A 51 -4.13 -2.56 16.97
C GLU A 51 -4.65 -1.65 15.85
N ILE A 52 -4.97 -2.23 14.67
CA ILE A 52 -5.37 -1.46 13.49
C ILE A 52 -6.88 -1.11 13.51
N TYR A 53 -7.73 -2.07 13.91
CA TYR A 53 -9.18 -1.98 13.73
C TYR A 53 -9.97 -1.87 15.04
N GLY A 54 -9.34 -2.05 16.20
CA GLY A 54 -9.99 -2.10 17.50
C GLY A 54 -10.44 -3.50 17.90
N GLU A 55 -10.47 -3.77 19.22
CA GLU A 55 -10.86 -5.07 19.78
C GLU A 55 -12.31 -5.42 19.45
N GLU A 56 -13.19 -4.42 19.38
CA GLU A 56 -14.60 -4.56 19.06
C GLU A 56 -14.85 -5.08 17.64
N ARG A 57 -13.90 -4.87 16.71
CA ARG A 57 -13.99 -5.32 15.32
C ARG A 57 -13.27 -6.63 15.05
N LEU A 58 -12.57 -7.21 16.03
CA LEU A 58 -11.78 -8.42 15.84
C LEU A 58 -12.60 -9.56 15.23
N ASN A 59 -13.76 -9.88 15.81
CA ASN A 59 -14.58 -10.98 15.32
C ASN A 59 -15.14 -10.71 13.92
N GLU A 60 -15.54 -9.47 13.63
CA GLU A 60 -16.01 -9.04 12.31
C GLU A 60 -14.92 -9.25 11.25
N ILE A 61 -13.69 -8.78 11.52
CA ILE A 61 -12.56 -8.89 10.59
C ILE A 61 -12.12 -10.35 10.42
N LEU A 62 -12.07 -11.15 11.49
CA LEU A 62 -11.75 -12.58 11.37
C LEU A 62 -12.82 -13.34 10.57
N GLU A 63 -14.08 -12.93 10.66
CA GLU A 63 -15.16 -13.52 9.88
C GLU A 63 -15.11 -13.09 8.40
N LYS A 64 -14.73 -11.83 8.13
CA LYS A 64 -14.65 -11.22 6.80
C LYS A 64 -13.29 -10.52 6.59
N PRO A 65 -12.20 -11.28 6.38
CA PRO A 65 -10.83 -10.74 6.43
C PRO A 65 -10.40 -10.06 5.12
N LEU A 66 -11.23 -9.16 4.60
CA LEU A 66 -10.94 -8.31 3.46
C LEU A 66 -11.44 -6.89 3.75
N ASP A 67 -10.53 -5.93 3.70
CA ASP A 67 -10.88 -4.55 3.95
C ASP A 67 -11.77 -4.00 2.84
N SER A 68 -12.92 -3.47 3.24
CA SER A 68 -13.98 -2.99 2.36
C SER A 68 -14.31 -1.52 2.62
N ILE A 69 -13.46 -0.81 3.35
CA ILE A 69 -13.62 0.59 3.70
C ILE A 69 -12.43 1.37 3.11
N ILE A 70 -12.68 2.61 2.69
CA ILE A 70 -11.59 3.54 2.37
C ILE A 70 -11.23 4.29 3.65
N HIS A 71 -10.00 4.12 4.09
CA HIS A 71 -9.42 4.90 5.19
C HIS A 71 -8.95 6.25 4.63
N PRO A 72 -9.49 7.39 5.09
CA PRO A 72 -9.09 8.70 4.60
C PRO A 72 -7.60 8.96 4.81
N TYR A 73 -6.97 9.63 3.86
CA TYR A 73 -5.59 10.08 4.01
C TYR A 73 -5.47 11.08 5.18
N ASP A 74 -4.71 10.71 6.22
CA ASP A 74 -4.32 11.61 7.30
C ASP A 74 -2.89 12.13 7.09
N SER A 75 -2.77 13.42 6.74
CA SER A 75 -1.48 14.08 6.56
C SER A 75 -0.68 14.25 7.85
N LYS A 76 -1.34 14.14 9.02
CA LYS A 76 -0.71 14.21 10.34
C LYS A 76 -0.16 12.87 10.79
N ASN A 77 -0.60 11.76 10.19
CA ASN A 77 0.00 10.46 10.46
C ASN A 77 1.45 10.46 9.93
N LYS A 78 2.40 10.44 10.86
CA LYS A 78 3.85 10.36 10.60
C LYS A 78 4.45 9.05 11.12
N GLU A 79 3.63 8.04 11.35
CA GLU A 79 4.10 6.74 11.79
C GLU A 79 5.11 6.17 10.79
N TYR A 80 6.21 5.67 11.34
CA TYR A 80 7.24 5.04 10.57
C TYR A 80 6.88 3.57 10.35
N ILE A 81 6.62 3.21 9.11
CA ILE A 81 6.48 1.82 8.69
C ILE A 81 7.79 1.42 8.01
N SER A 82 8.47 0.42 8.58
CA SER A 82 9.72 -0.10 8.02
C SER A 82 9.46 -0.84 6.72
N GLY A 83 10.31 -0.64 5.73
CA GLY A 83 10.26 -1.27 4.43
C GLY A 83 11.55 -1.04 3.65
N SER A 84 11.80 -1.87 2.65
CA SER A 84 12.96 -1.74 1.76
C SER A 84 12.47 -1.76 0.31
N THR A 85 12.59 -0.63 -0.37
CA THR A 85 12.16 -0.44 -1.76
C THR A 85 13.03 0.62 -2.42
N ASP A 86 13.34 0.39 -3.70
CA ASP A 86 14.01 1.35 -4.58
C ASP A 86 13.20 2.65 -4.79
N VAL A 87 11.87 2.61 -4.60
CA VAL A 87 11.00 3.79 -4.62
C VAL A 87 11.44 4.83 -3.58
N GLY A 88 12.12 4.41 -2.50
CA GLY A 88 12.72 5.31 -1.53
C GLY A 88 13.65 6.33 -2.20
N ASP A 89 14.55 5.88 -3.07
CA ASP A 89 15.45 6.76 -3.83
C ASP A 89 14.68 7.63 -4.82
N VAL A 90 13.69 7.07 -5.51
CA VAL A 90 12.84 7.81 -6.46
C VAL A 90 12.16 9.00 -5.79
N THR A 91 11.71 8.85 -4.54
CA THR A 91 11.03 9.93 -3.80
C THR A 91 11.92 11.15 -3.53
N TYR A 92 13.25 10.98 -3.54
CA TYR A 92 14.21 12.07 -3.42
C TYR A 92 14.49 12.78 -4.75
N VAL A 93 14.10 12.19 -5.89
CA VAL A 93 14.39 12.76 -7.22
C VAL A 93 13.14 13.39 -7.83
N VAL A 94 11.98 12.74 -7.70
CA VAL A 94 10.72 13.19 -8.31
C VAL A 94 9.54 13.10 -7.35
N PRO A 95 8.52 13.97 -7.50
CA PRO A 95 7.30 13.88 -6.70
C PRO A 95 6.67 12.49 -6.80
N THR A 96 6.60 11.81 -5.66
CA THR A 96 6.15 10.41 -5.58
C THR A 96 5.20 10.25 -4.40
N LEU A 97 4.11 9.51 -4.61
CA LEU A 97 3.17 9.12 -3.56
C LEU A 97 3.07 7.60 -3.50
N ASN A 98 2.78 7.07 -2.32
CA ASN A 98 2.43 5.67 -2.12
C ASN A 98 1.04 5.58 -1.51
N PHE A 99 0.25 4.60 -1.96
CA PHE A 99 -1.06 4.27 -1.40
C PHE A 99 -1.21 2.74 -1.39
N HIS A 100 -2.08 2.23 -0.52
CA HIS A 100 -2.33 0.80 -0.38
C HIS A 100 -3.74 0.45 -0.85
N ILE A 101 -3.88 -0.69 -1.52
CA ILE A 101 -5.14 -1.33 -1.85
C ILE A 101 -5.03 -2.79 -1.45
N ALA A 102 -6.06 -3.33 -0.82
CA ALA A 102 -6.08 -4.73 -0.42
C ALA A 102 -5.99 -5.64 -1.67
N THR A 103 -4.91 -6.41 -1.75
CA THR A 103 -4.68 -7.48 -2.76
C THR A 103 -4.48 -8.85 -2.11
N ALA A 104 -4.57 -8.92 -0.78
CA ALA A 104 -4.47 -10.11 0.05
C ALA A 104 -5.40 -9.94 1.26
N CYS A 105 -5.67 -11.02 1.98
CA CYS A 105 -6.49 -10.97 3.19
C CYS A 105 -5.84 -10.11 4.28
N VAL A 106 -6.68 -9.49 5.11
CA VAL A 106 -6.24 -8.86 6.37
C VAL A 106 -5.54 -9.93 7.22
N GLY A 107 -4.40 -9.60 7.82
CA GLY A 107 -3.58 -10.55 8.58
C GLY A 107 -2.64 -11.42 7.74
N ASN A 108 -2.58 -11.23 6.41
CA ASN A 108 -1.57 -11.92 5.62
C ASN A 108 -0.14 -11.47 5.97
N VAL A 109 0.76 -12.44 6.15
CA VAL A 109 2.18 -12.20 6.41
C VAL A 109 2.96 -12.19 5.10
N GLY A 110 3.73 -11.12 4.86
CA GLY A 110 4.60 -10.99 3.69
C GLY A 110 5.73 -12.04 3.67
N HIS A 111 6.29 -12.29 2.48
CA HIS A 111 7.38 -13.27 2.28
C HIS A 111 7.05 -14.72 2.70
N THR A 112 5.78 -15.11 2.61
CA THR A 112 5.30 -16.48 2.91
C THR A 112 4.74 -17.19 1.68
N TRP A 113 4.55 -18.51 1.79
CA TRP A 113 3.84 -19.29 0.77
C TRP A 113 2.37 -18.88 0.65
N GLN A 114 1.74 -18.42 1.73
CA GLN A 114 0.39 -17.87 1.74
C GLN A 114 0.28 -16.61 0.86
N MET A 115 1.28 -15.70 0.94
CA MET A 115 1.34 -14.53 0.05
C MET A 115 1.50 -14.97 -1.42
N THR A 116 2.37 -15.95 -1.66
CA THR A 116 2.58 -16.50 -3.02
C THR A 116 1.28 -17.09 -3.58
N ALA A 117 0.58 -17.91 -2.78
CA ALA A 117 -0.65 -18.58 -3.18
C ALA A 117 -1.81 -17.60 -3.44
N GLN A 118 -1.86 -16.45 -2.75
CA GLN A 118 -2.87 -15.42 -2.98
C GLN A 118 -2.67 -14.62 -4.26
N SER A 119 -1.44 -14.55 -4.79
CA SER A 119 -1.05 -13.60 -5.84
C SER A 119 -1.80 -13.79 -7.18
N LEU A 120 -2.41 -14.94 -7.42
CA LEU A 120 -3.22 -15.23 -8.62
C LEU A 120 -4.71 -15.45 -8.32
N SER A 121 -5.15 -15.13 -7.11
CA SER A 121 -6.54 -15.30 -6.68
C SER A 121 -7.47 -14.20 -7.23
N SER A 122 -8.79 -14.41 -7.05
CA SER A 122 -9.79 -13.37 -7.29
C SER A 122 -9.56 -12.14 -6.42
N ILE A 123 -9.09 -12.31 -5.17
CA ILE A 123 -8.76 -11.22 -4.25
C ILE A 123 -7.68 -10.33 -4.85
N ALA A 124 -6.56 -10.92 -5.28
CA ALA A 124 -5.45 -10.18 -5.89
C ALA A 124 -5.88 -9.46 -7.17
N ASN A 125 -6.64 -10.13 -8.05
CA ASN A 125 -7.11 -9.53 -9.30
C ASN A 125 -8.05 -8.34 -9.08
N LYS A 126 -9.02 -8.45 -8.16
CA LYS A 126 -9.96 -7.37 -7.82
C LYS A 126 -9.25 -6.19 -7.15
N GLY A 127 -8.32 -6.46 -6.24
CA GLY A 127 -7.47 -5.46 -5.62
C GLY A 127 -6.61 -4.71 -6.63
N MET A 128 -5.88 -5.45 -7.48
CA MET A 128 -5.01 -4.90 -8.52
C MET A 128 -5.80 -4.04 -9.52
N LEU A 129 -6.97 -4.49 -9.96
CA LEU A 129 -7.82 -3.71 -10.87
C LEU A 129 -8.29 -2.40 -10.21
N THR A 130 -8.60 -2.44 -8.92
CA THR A 130 -8.97 -1.25 -8.15
C THR A 130 -7.79 -0.28 -8.05
N ALA A 131 -6.59 -0.77 -7.71
CA ALA A 131 -5.38 0.02 -7.68
C ALA A 131 -5.08 0.67 -9.05
N ALA A 132 -5.21 -0.08 -10.14
CA ALA A 132 -5.01 0.44 -11.49
C ALA A 132 -5.97 1.60 -11.84
N LYS A 133 -7.26 1.48 -11.46
CA LYS A 133 -8.25 2.54 -11.64
C LYS A 133 -7.88 3.80 -10.85
N VAL A 134 -7.47 3.64 -9.59
CA VAL A 134 -7.06 4.75 -8.72
C VAL A 134 -5.81 5.44 -9.28
N MET A 135 -4.79 4.69 -9.71
CA MET A 135 -3.60 5.26 -10.36
C MET A 135 -3.96 6.03 -11.63
N ALA A 136 -4.77 5.44 -12.50
CA ALA A 136 -5.16 6.07 -13.76
C ALA A 136 -5.96 7.36 -13.52
N LEU A 137 -6.94 7.34 -12.62
CA LEU A 137 -7.73 8.51 -12.29
C LEU A 137 -6.86 9.61 -11.64
N SER A 138 -5.96 9.23 -10.73
CA SER A 138 -5.02 10.15 -10.08
C SER A 138 -4.10 10.82 -11.10
N ALA A 139 -3.58 10.06 -12.05
CA ALA A 139 -2.74 10.59 -13.12
C ALA A 139 -3.52 11.60 -13.98
N VAL A 140 -4.72 11.25 -14.45
CA VAL A 140 -5.57 12.13 -15.26
C VAL A 140 -5.92 13.42 -14.51
N ARG A 141 -6.31 13.33 -13.23
CA ARG A 141 -6.64 14.51 -12.42
C ARG A 141 -5.44 15.40 -12.14
N THR A 142 -4.27 14.80 -11.94
CA THR A 142 -3.03 15.54 -11.71
C THR A 142 -2.56 16.24 -12.98
N MET A 143 -2.67 15.59 -14.15
CA MET A 143 -2.30 16.18 -15.45
C MET A 143 -3.08 17.45 -15.76
N GLY A 144 -4.35 17.53 -15.34
CA GLY A 144 -5.20 18.72 -15.52
C GLY A 144 -4.94 19.86 -14.53
N LYS A 145 -3.99 19.71 -13.59
CA LYS A 145 -3.73 20.65 -12.49
C LYS A 145 -2.26 21.07 -12.41
N PRO A 146 -1.78 21.97 -13.30
CA PRO A 146 -0.37 22.42 -13.31
C PRO A 146 0.12 22.96 -11.96
N GLU A 147 -0.76 23.60 -11.19
CA GLU A 147 -0.49 24.13 -9.86
C GLU A 147 -0.21 23.03 -8.82
N VAL A 148 -0.88 21.88 -8.93
CA VAL A 148 -0.62 20.70 -8.07
C VAL A 148 0.76 20.14 -8.40
N ILE A 149 1.10 20.02 -9.68
CA ILE A 149 2.41 19.54 -10.13
C ILE A 149 3.52 20.47 -9.61
N GLN A 150 3.33 21.78 -9.70
CA GLN A 150 4.30 22.76 -9.23
C GLN A 150 4.51 22.66 -7.71
N LYS A 151 3.43 22.61 -6.93
CA LYS A 151 3.51 22.43 -5.47
C LYS A 151 4.16 21.10 -5.07
N ALA A 152 3.88 20.02 -5.81
CA ALA A 152 4.48 18.72 -5.57
C ALA A 152 6.00 18.74 -5.80
N LYS A 153 6.48 19.49 -6.81
CA LYS A 153 7.91 19.72 -7.06
C LYS A 153 8.56 20.58 -5.96
N GLU A 154 7.90 21.64 -5.53
CA GLU A 154 8.36 22.49 -4.42
C GLU A 154 8.50 21.70 -3.12
N TYR A 155 7.58 20.76 -2.86
CA TYR A 155 7.68 19.84 -1.73
C TYR A 155 8.97 19.01 -1.76
N VAL A 156 9.29 18.39 -2.91
CA VAL A 156 10.53 17.61 -3.07
C VAL A 156 11.76 18.51 -2.93
N LEU A 157 11.75 19.70 -3.57
CA LEU A 157 12.85 20.66 -3.50
C LEU A 157 13.15 21.07 -2.04
N LYS A 158 12.12 21.23 -1.21
CA LYS A 158 12.28 21.53 0.21
C LYS A 158 12.88 20.37 1.01
N GLN A 159 12.67 19.13 0.56
CA GLN A 159 13.19 17.93 1.23
C GLN A 159 14.64 17.63 0.88
N ASN A 160 15.04 17.88 -0.38
CA ASN A 160 16.33 17.44 -0.92
C ASN A 160 17.27 18.60 -1.32
N ASN A 161 16.82 19.86 -1.21
CA ASN A 161 17.55 21.05 -1.66
C ASN A 161 17.99 21.00 -3.14
N GLY A 162 17.29 20.24 -3.98
CA GLY A 162 17.53 20.09 -5.40
C GLY A 162 18.63 19.09 -5.76
N ALA A 163 19.12 18.31 -4.80
CA ALA A 163 20.16 17.31 -5.01
C ALA A 163 19.75 15.95 -4.44
N TYR A 164 20.10 14.89 -5.14
CA TYR A 164 20.05 13.52 -4.64
C TYR A 164 21.44 12.92 -4.75
N GLU A 165 21.95 12.41 -3.64
CA GLU A 165 23.18 11.63 -3.57
C GLU A 165 22.81 10.20 -3.16
N CYS A 166 23.19 9.23 -3.99
CA CYS A 166 22.93 7.84 -3.68
C CYS A 166 23.69 7.46 -2.39
N PRO A 167 23.02 6.86 -1.38
CA PRO A 167 23.70 6.48 -0.15
C PRO A 167 24.72 5.35 -0.35
N LEU A 168 24.65 4.62 -1.48
CA LEU A 168 25.63 3.61 -1.83
C LEU A 168 26.85 4.25 -2.53
N PRO A 169 28.07 3.85 -2.17
CA PRO A 169 29.27 4.27 -2.89
C PRO A 169 29.21 3.88 -4.37
N ASN A 170 29.73 4.73 -5.26
CA ASN A 170 29.83 4.46 -6.71
C ASN A 170 30.62 3.18 -7.07
N SER A 171 31.42 2.66 -6.14
CA SER A 171 32.16 1.40 -6.31
C SER A 171 31.29 0.16 -6.16
N VAL A 172 30.13 0.27 -5.48
CA VAL A 172 29.19 -0.84 -5.30
C VAL A 172 28.46 -1.07 -6.61
N LYS A 173 28.56 -2.28 -7.14
CA LYS A 173 27.84 -2.73 -8.34
C LYS A 173 26.94 -3.91 -7.99
N PRO A 174 25.74 -4.02 -8.60
CA PRO A 174 24.91 -5.21 -8.44
C PRO A 174 25.69 -6.46 -8.91
N PRO A 175 25.52 -7.62 -8.26
CA PRO A 175 26.21 -8.86 -8.62
C PRO A 175 25.61 -9.51 -9.88
N VAL A 176 25.52 -8.76 -10.98
CA VAL A 176 24.95 -9.21 -12.25
C VAL A 176 25.76 -10.40 -12.77
N GLY A 177 25.09 -11.53 -13.04
CA GLY A 177 25.71 -12.74 -13.61
C GLY A 177 26.46 -13.62 -12.61
N LYS A 178 26.29 -13.40 -11.30
CA LYS A 178 26.79 -14.30 -10.24
C LYS A 178 25.61 -14.98 -9.56
N TYR A 179 25.09 -16.04 -10.18
CA TYR A 179 24.09 -16.94 -9.60
C TYR A 179 24.55 -18.39 -9.81
#